data_AF-A0A847X958-F1
#
_entry.id   AF-A0A847X958-F1
#
_cell.length_a   1.000
_cell.length_b   1.000
_cell.length_c   1.000
_cell.angle_alpha   90.00
_cell.angle_beta   90.00
_cell.angle_gamma   90.00
#
_symmetry.space_group_name_H-M   'P 1'
#
loop_
_entity.id
_entity.type
_entity.pdbx_description
1 polymer ?
#
loop_
_entity_poly.entity_id
_entity_poly.type
_entity_poly.pdbx_seq_one_letter_code
_entity_poly.pdbx_strand_id
1 'polypeptide(L)'
;MATIKALIVGVSDYSQMEMSNLPFCIQDIKLITSAFETGLKVESKDIIVCGDSGSVSHEELMLSLQKLSDTVAEDDTLLFYFSGHGGTKINHHYIALSDDYLGTEELILHLEEIPAKNKVIFLDCCMAGNFTVDNPPVFYANETADKFAGKGYAVFASSNAEQVSYRHSTLPISLFTKFLSEAITSPHMIREGKKSLHDIKKLLFMFLEIWNKNNLEHIQNPVYRASIGGTIYFQVQDYHPYVAEKIFLERDEYIISSVEPSHVSGAKRFSVDIILKEAFSLHEISILNKQIIEEVKYLEVYGNSLQEQRWRGQPANLIFCYFGLDEIDILNRNFICLTTWADETQDREWWYRKNRNCEIINDIHFKVPPYYESMKAFNQENTDCAEKLVLKTRPIITDMVTLAEEIILEYNEFINGTLKKQELLEFMTGIIPQVNKLYFAEGNLSISPPELAEWSQCCRELSVDIHNLTLYYNPQFMSQRSPENRRQCMDMTIKQYYASLENLKDEDAKLDIASMKEDA
;
A
#
# COMPACT_ATOMS: atom_id res chain seq x y z
N MET A 1 -19.18 11.73 -2.91
CA MET A 1 -17.84 11.25 -3.29
C MET A 1 -16.86 11.90 -2.35
N ALA A 2 -15.89 11.16 -1.83
CA ALA A 2 -14.78 11.74 -1.07
C ALA A 2 -14.09 12.82 -1.92
N THR A 3 -13.86 13.98 -1.33
CA THR A 3 -13.15 15.11 -1.92
C THR A 3 -11.94 15.46 -1.06
N ILE A 4 -11.04 16.27 -1.62
CA ILE A 4 -9.92 16.82 -0.85
C ILE A 4 -10.29 18.26 -0.53
N LYS A 5 -10.25 18.64 0.76
CA LYS A 5 -10.36 20.03 1.21
C LYS A 5 -8.99 20.50 1.66
N ALA A 6 -8.68 21.78 1.46
CA ALA A 6 -7.40 22.35 1.88
C ALA A 6 -7.56 23.69 2.60
N LEU A 7 -6.75 23.90 3.63
CA LEU A 7 -6.49 25.19 4.25
C LEU A 7 -5.00 25.53 4.12
N ILE A 8 -4.69 26.61 3.43
CA ILE A 8 -3.33 27.09 3.16
C ILE A 8 -3.16 28.42 3.89
N VAL A 9 -2.19 28.48 4.79
CA VAL A 9 -1.91 29.64 5.64
C VAL A 9 -0.48 30.09 5.40
N GLY A 10 -0.28 31.34 5.02
CA GLY A 10 1.06 31.93 4.91
C GLY A 10 1.10 33.31 5.54
N VAL A 11 2.00 33.52 6.49
CA VAL A 11 2.08 34.78 7.24
C VAL A 11 3.36 35.51 6.86
N SER A 12 3.21 36.67 6.23
CA SER A 12 4.33 37.50 5.74
C SER A 12 4.55 38.77 6.55
N ASP A 13 3.49 39.35 7.10
CA ASP A 13 3.52 40.59 7.89
C ASP A 13 3.35 40.30 9.38
N TYR A 14 4.38 40.65 10.14
CA TYR A 14 4.48 40.52 11.59
C TYR A 14 4.69 41.88 12.26
N SER A 15 4.37 42.99 11.58
CA SER A 15 4.61 44.34 12.09
C SER A 15 3.93 44.59 13.45
N GLN A 16 2.76 43.98 13.70
CA GLN A 16 2.04 44.13 14.98
C GLN A 16 2.73 43.37 16.13
N MET A 17 3.46 42.30 15.80
CA MET A 17 4.22 41.46 16.75
C MET A 17 5.65 41.96 16.95
N GLU A 18 6.04 43.06 16.30
CA GLU A 18 7.40 43.62 16.30
C GLU A 18 8.48 42.60 15.84
N MET A 19 8.11 41.66 14.97
CA MET A 19 9.03 40.66 14.40
C MET A 19 9.43 40.98 12.95
N SER A 20 10.46 40.31 12.46
CA SER A 20 10.87 40.44 11.06
C SER A 20 9.84 39.87 10.09
N ASN A 21 9.51 40.62 9.03
CA ASN A 21 8.58 40.16 8.00
C ASN A 21 9.20 39.08 7.09
N LEU A 22 8.36 38.14 6.64
CA LEU A 22 8.71 37.04 5.74
C LEU A 22 7.95 37.18 4.41
N PRO A 23 8.30 38.15 3.54
CA PRO A 23 7.52 38.48 2.34
C PRO A 23 7.44 37.35 1.30
N PHE A 24 8.20 36.27 1.47
CA PHE A 24 8.18 35.11 0.59
C PHE A 24 7.03 34.13 0.90
N CYS A 25 6.41 34.16 2.08
CA CYS A 25 5.31 33.24 2.42
C CYS A 25 4.09 33.40 1.48
N ILE A 26 3.86 34.60 0.92
CA ILE A 26 2.86 34.80 -0.16
C ILE A 26 3.18 33.98 -1.42
N GLN A 27 4.46 33.78 -1.74
CA GLN A 27 4.85 32.95 -2.87
C GLN A 27 4.76 31.46 -2.54
N ASP A 28 4.99 31.09 -1.29
CA ASP A 28 4.77 29.74 -0.79
C ASP A 28 3.30 29.32 -0.91
N ILE A 29 2.36 30.20 -0.50
CA ILE A 29 0.90 30.03 -0.68
C ILE A 29 0.59 29.69 -2.15
N LYS A 30 1.07 30.50 -3.09
CA LYS A 30 0.80 30.32 -4.52
C LYS A 30 1.36 29.00 -5.04
N LEU A 31 2.57 28.65 -4.61
CA LEU A 31 3.24 27.43 -5.06
C LEU A 31 2.52 26.17 -4.55
N ILE A 32 2.07 26.17 -3.29
CA ILE A 32 1.34 25.05 -2.71
C ILE A 32 -0.09 24.96 -3.24
N THR A 33 -0.77 26.09 -3.42
CA THR A 33 -2.10 26.11 -4.06
C THR A 33 -2.02 25.43 -5.43
N SER A 34 -1.05 25.84 -6.27
CA SER A 34 -0.84 25.22 -7.57
C SER A 34 -0.44 23.75 -7.47
N ALA A 35 0.37 23.36 -6.48
CA ALA A 35 0.76 21.96 -6.27
C ALA A 35 -0.42 21.08 -5.87
N PHE A 36 -1.30 21.55 -5.00
CA PHE A 36 -2.51 20.82 -4.60
C PHE A 36 -3.48 20.69 -5.78
N GLU A 37 -3.74 21.76 -6.53
CA GLU A 37 -4.61 21.73 -7.72
C GLU A 37 -4.07 20.81 -8.82
N THR A 38 -2.80 20.96 -9.18
CA THR A 38 -2.23 20.25 -10.35
C THR A 38 -1.73 18.86 -10.00
N GLY A 39 -1.14 18.72 -8.82
CA GLY A 39 -0.45 17.51 -8.36
C GLY A 39 -1.35 16.54 -7.60
N LEU A 40 -2.34 17.03 -6.85
CA LEU A 40 -3.30 16.22 -6.07
C LEU A 40 -4.76 16.35 -6.57
N LYS A 41 -5.03 17.18 -7.58
CA LYS A 41 -6.38 17.40 -8.15
C LYS A 41 -7.40 17.96 -7.16
N VAL A 42 -6.95 18.79 -6.21
CA VAL A 42 -7.87 19.53 -5.33
C VAL A 42 -8.60 20.58 -6.17
N GLU A 43 -9.93 20.64 -6.06
CA GLU A 43 -10.71 21.68 -6.75
C GLU A 43 -10.45 23.05 -6.11
N SER A 44 -10.28 24.10 -6.91
CA SER A 44 -10.00 25.45 -6.39
C SER A 44 -11.06 25.96 -5.40
N LYS A 45 -12.32 25.52 -5.55
CA LYS A 45 -13.41 25.87 -4.62
C LYS A 45 -13.26 25.25 -3.22
N ASP A 46 -12.48 24.18 -3.13
CA ASP A 46 -12.23 23.40 -1.92
C ASP A 46 -10.91 23.79 -1.24
N ILE A 47 -10.26 24.86 -1.71
CA ILE A 47 -9.07 25.46 -1.11
C ILE A 47 -9.44 26.79 -0.45
N ILE A 48 -9.19 26.87 0.85
CA ILE A 48 -9.25 28.12 1.62
C ILE A 48 -7.82 28.64 1.79
N VAL A 49 -7.61 29.92 1.46
CA VAL A 49 -6.31 30.58 1.59
C VAL A 49 -6.42 31.70 2.63
N CYS A 50 -5.50 31.71 3.60
CA CYS A 50 -5.29 32.79 4.56
C CYS A 50 -3.92 33.41 4.33
N GLY A 51 -3.86 34.75 4.22
CA GLY A 51 -2.60 35.48 4.09
C GLY A 51 -2.24 35.98 2.69
N ASP A 52 -3.19 36.02 1.74
CA ASP A 52 -2.99 36.67 0.42
C ASP A 52 -2.63 38.16 0.55
N SER A 53 -3.13 38.82 1.61
CA SER A 53 -2.79 40.19 2.00
C SER A 53 -1.45 40.30 2.73
N GLY A 54 -0.85 39.17 3.11
CA GLY A 54 0.38 39.05 3.89
C GLY A 54 0.16 38.92 5.40
N SER A 55 -1.00 39.30 5.95
CA SER A 55 -1.31 39.18 7.38
C SER A 55 -2.35 38.09 7.62
N VAL A 56 -2.24 37.35 8.71
CA VAL A 56 -3.26 36.41 9.19
C VAL A 56 -3.41 36.59 10.69
N SER A 57 -4.61 36.94 11.16
CA SER A 57 -4.88 37.03 12.59
C SER A 57 -5.28 35.68 13.20
N HIS A 58 -5.20 35.57 14.52
CA HIS A 58 -5.74 34.43 15.26
C HIS A 58 -7.23 34.21 14.97
N GLU A 59 -8.02 35.30 14.95
CA GLU A 59 -9.46 35.23 14.63
C GLU A 59 -9.70 34.71 13.21
N GLU A 60 -8.93 35.16 12.22
CA GLU A 60 -9.05 34.72 10.82
C GLU A 60 -8.74 33.23 10.67
N LEU A 61 -7.68 32.74 11.33
CA LEU A 61 -7.33 31.32 11.32
C LEU A 61 -8.45 30.47 11.93
N MET A 62 -8.96 30.85 13.11
CA MET A 62 -10.01 30.10 13.80
C MET A 62 -11.32 30.08 13.02
N LEU A 63 -11.72 31.20 12.40
CA LEU A 63 -12.88 31.24 11.51
C LEU A 63 -12.70 30.34 10.29
N SER A 64 -11.49 30.25 9.75
CA SER A 64 -11.18 29.39 8.60
C SER A 64 -11.18 27.91 8.97
N LEU A 65 -10.67 27.54 10.14
CA LEU A 65 -10.77 26.19 10.70
C LEU A 65 -12.23 25.80 10.94
N GLN A 66 -13.05 26.70 11.50
CA GLN A 66 -14.48 26.45 11.68
C GLN A 66 -15.19 26.24 10.34
N LYS A 67 -14.94 27.10 9.36
CA LYS A 67 -15.51 26.97 8.01
C LYS A 67 -15.13 25.64 7.35
N LEU A 68 -13.90 25.17 7.58
CA LEU A 68 -13.43 23.88 7.11
C LEU A 68 -14.19 22.74 7.80
N SER A 69 -14.34 22.80 9.13
CA SER A 69 -15.12 21.85 9.92
C SER A 69 -16.57 21.74 9.42
N ASP A 70 -17.19 22.86 9.06
CA ASP A 70 -18.57 22.93 8.57
C ASP A 70 -18.77 22.36 7.15
N THR A 71 -17.68 22.19 6.37
CA THR A 71 -17.75 21.82 4.94
C THR A 71 -17.13 20.47 4.61
N VAL A 72 -16.34 19.91 5.52
CA VAL A 72 -15.67 18.61 5.38
C VAL A 72 -16.64 17.48 5.74
N ALA A 73 -16.69 16.44 4.91
CA ALA A 73 -17.42 15.21 5.18
C ALA A 73 -16.51 14.12 5.79
N GLU A 74 -17.12 13.09 6.39
CA GLU A 74 -16.38 11.99 7.05
C GLU A 74 -15.43 11.23 6.13
N ASP A 75 -15.75 11.12 4.84
CA ASP A 75 -14.89 10.41 3.86
C ASP A 75 -13.84 11.32 3.21
N ASP A 76 -13.87 12.63 3.46
CA ASP A 76 -12.95 13.58 2.81
C ASP A 76 -11.52 13.45 3.36
N THR A 77 -10.56 13.92 2.54
CA THR A 77 -9.18 14.18 2.97
C THR A 77 -9.02 15.67 3.24
N LEU A 78 -8.44 16.01 4.40
CA LEU A 78 -8.07 17.38 4.73
C LEU A 78 -6.56 17.59 4.54
N LEU A 79 -6.19 18.66 3.84
CA LEU A 79 -4.84 19.17 3.75
C LEU A 79 -4.73 20.49 4.52
N PHE A 80 -3.77 20.60 5.43
CA PHE A 80 -3.40 21.85 6.08
C PHE A 80 -1.96 22.19 5.74
N TYR A 81 -1.69 23.43 5.36
CA TYR A 81 -0.34 23.92 5.12
C TYR A 81 -0.13 25.25 5.82
N PHE A 82 1.00 25.38 6.52
CA PHE A 82 1.44 26.62 7.17
C PHE A 82 2.85 27.01 6.71
N SER A 83 3.05 28.29 6.38
CA SER A 83 4.38 28.91 6.19
C SER A 83 4.49 30.21 6.96
N GLY A 84 5.54 30.34 7.77
CA GLY A 84 5.76 31.54 8.57
C GLY A 84 6.82 31.35 9.65
N HIS A 85 6.82 32.24 10.63
CA HIS A 85 7.60 32.09 11.85
C HIS A 85 7.02 30.99 12.74
N GLY A 86 7.93 30.32 13.44
CA GLY A 86 7.63 29.34 14.46
C GLY A 86 8.83 29.19 15.37
N GLY A 87 8.63 28.56 16.52
CA GLY A 87 9.72 28.31 17.45
C GLY A 87 9.28 27.65 18.73
N THR A 88 10.27 27.09 19.43
CA THR A 88 10.05 26.42 20.70
C THR A 88 10.22 27.40 21.86
N LYS A 89 9.20 27.45 22.74
CA LYS A 89 9.24 28.20 23.99
C LYS A 89 8.75 27.31 25.13
N ILE A 90 9.58 27.14 26.16
CA ILE A 90 9.26 26.31 27.35
C ILE A 90 8.79 24.91 26.92
N ASN A 91 9.62 24.23 26.10
CA ASN A 91 9.37 22.88 25.54
C ASN A 91 8.16 22.70 24.62
N HIS A 92 7.33 23.71 24.40
CA HIS A 92 6.24 23.64 23.43
C HIS A 92 6.58 24.44 22.17
N HIS A 93 6.22 23.90 21.01
CA HIS A 93 6.37 24.58 19.74
C HIS A 93 5.14 25.42 19.41
N TYR A 94 5.35 26.62 18.88
CA TYR A 94 4.31 27.57 18.49
C TYR A 94 4.53 28.00 17.04
N ILE A 95 3.42 28.20 16.33
CA ILE A 95 3.41 28.99 15.10
C ILE A 95 3.09 30.45 15.44
N ALA A 96 3.66 31.39 14.70
CA ALA A 96 3.37 32.81 14.88
C ALA A 96 2.42 33.30 13.78
N LEU A 97 1.35 33.95 14.22
CA LEU A 97 0.41 34.70 13.41
C LEU A 97 0.77 36.19 13.43
N SER A 98 0.02 37.01 12.72
CA SER A 98 0.29 38.45 12.65
C SER A 98 0.04 39.19 13.96
N ASP A 99 -0.73 38.62 14.88
CA ASP A 99 -1.17 39.23 16.14
C ASP A 99 -1.06 38.32 17.38
N ASP A 100 -0.76 37.03 17.21
CA ASP A 100 -0.67 36.07 18.31
C ASP A 100 0.25 34.87 18.00
N TYR A 101 0.46 34.01 18.99
CA TYR A 101 1.11 32.69 18.85
C TYR A 101 0.10 31.58 19.11
N LEU A 102 0.08 30.54 18.27
CA LEU A 102 -0.76 29.36 18.47
C LEU A 102 0.11 28.13 18.74
N GLY A 103 -0.22 27.36 19.79
CA GLY A 103 0.47 26.12 20.09
C GLY A 103 0.32 25.12 18.93
N THR A 104 1.40 24.46 18.52
CA THR A 104 1.33 23.50 17.41
C THR A 104 0.51 22.27 17.75
N GLU A 105 0.62 21.77 18.97
CA GLU A 105 -0.22 20.66 19.44
C GLU A 105 -1.69 21.09 19.56
N GLU A 106 -1.96 22.33 19.98
CA GLU A 106 -3.30 22.92 19.98
C GLU A 106 -3.89 23.00 18.56
N LEU A 107 -3.11 23.46 17.58
CA LEU A 107 -3.53 23.47 16.18
C LEU A 107 -3.81 22.06 15.64
N ILE A 108 -2.95 21.09 15.95
CA ILE A 108 -3.12 19.69 15.55
C ILE A 108 -4.42 19.15 16.13
N LEU A 109 -4.71 19.37 17.41
CA LEU A 109 -5.97 18.96 18.04
C LEU A 109 -7.20 19.56 17.34
N HIS A 110 -7.19 20.85 17.02
CA HIS A 110 -8.28 21.48 16.26
C HIS A 110 -8.48 20.83 14.87
N LEU A 111 -7.39 20.47 14.19
CA LEU A 111 -7.45 19.80 12.89
C LEU A 111 -7.92 18.34 13.00
N GLU A 112 -7.58 17.65 14.08
CA GLU A 112 -8.02 16.29 14.35
C GLU A 112 -9.54 16.20 14.60
N GLU A 113 -10.11 17.19 15.30
CA GLU A 113 -11.54 17.29 15.60
C GLU A 113 -12.42 17.46 14.35
N ILE A 114 -11.85 17.90 13.21
CA ILE A 114 -12.56 18.00 11.94
C ILE A 114 -12.93 16.58 11.45
N PRO A 115 -14.16 16.32 10.96
CA PRO A 115 -14.65 14.96 10.72
C PRO A 115 -13.95 14.17 9.59
N ALA A 116 -13.03 14.77 8.82
CA ALA A 116 -12.34 14.11 7.71
C ALA A 116 -11.74 12.74 8.09
N LYS A 117 -11.85 11.77 7.17
CA LYS A 117 -11.25 10.44 7.30
C LYS A 117 -9.78 10.54 7.61
N ASN A 118 -9.08 11.40 6.86
CA ASN A 118 -7.66 11.65 7.07
C ASN A 118 -7.25 13.11 6.93
N LYS A 119 -6.18 13.46 7.64
CA LYS A 119 -5.58 14.81 7.63
C LYS A 119 -4.10 14.74 7.29
N VAL A 120 -3.61 15.67 6.47
CA VAL A 120 -2.18 15.88 6.22
C VAL A 120 -1.81 17.31 6.54
N ILE A 121 -0.91 17.48 7.50
CA ILE A 121 -0.51 18.77 8.06
C ILE A 121 0.93 19.03 7.65
N PHE A 122 1.18 20.14 6.96
CA PHE A 122 2.52 20.58 6.56
C PHE A 122 2.87 21.86 7.32
N LEU A 123 3.91 21.80 8.15
CA LEU A 123 4.39 22.91 8.97
C LEU A 123 5.74 23.39 8.45
N ASP A 124 5.75 24.55 7.80
CA ASP A 124 6.95 25.20 7.31
C ASP A 124 7.38 26.40 8.16
N CYS A 125 8.03 26.08 9.28
CA CYS A 125 8.55 27.07 10.21
C CYS A 125 9.75 26.51 10.99
N CYS A 126 10.50 27.38 11.66
CA CYS A 126 11.66 26.97 12.46
C CYS A 126 11.26 26.06 13.62
N MET A 127 12.09 25.05 13.92
CA MET A 127 11.93 24.12 15.04
C MET A 127 10.63 23.29 15.00
N ALA A 128 9.97 23.21 13.83
CA ALA A 128 8.65 22.62 13.64
C ALA A 128 8.55 21.15 14.08
N GLY A 129 9.67 20.42 14.20
CA GLY A 129 9.71 19.03 14.66
C GLY A 129 9.51 18.83 16.16
N ASN A 130 9.35 19.89 16.97
CA ASN A 130 9.16 19.79 18.42
C ASN A 130 7.67 19.66 18.82
N PHE A 131 7.04 18.57 18.41
CA PHE A 131 5.66 18.21 18.75
C PHE A 131 5.54 16.70 18.90
N THR A 132 4.52 16.25 19.63
CA THR A 132 4.16 14.83 19.71
C THR A 132 2.90 14.55 18.89
N VAL A 133 2.71 13.29 18.51
CA VAL A 133 1.45 12.80 17.94
C VAL A 133 0.92 11.71 18.87
N ASP A 134 -0.36 11.43 18.75
CA ASP A 134 -1.00 10.34 19.47
C ASP A 134 -0.36 8.99 19.15
N ASN A 135 -0.66 8.01 20.01
CA ASN A 135 -0.30 6.61 19.81
C ASN A 135 -0.71 6.11 18.41
N PRO A 136 -0.03 5.09 17.87
CA PRO A 136 -0.38 4.53 16.58
C PRO A 136 -1.83 4.01 16.63
N PRO A 137 -2.56 4.07 15.51
CA PRO A 137 -3.95 3.67 15.49
C PRO A 137 -4.05 2.17 15.76
N VAL A 138 -5.03 1.81 16.60
CA VAL A 138 -5.32 0.41 16.93
C VAL A 138 -6.39 -0.08 15.96
N PHE A 139 -6.14 -1.23 15.32
CA PHE A 139 -7.15 -1.89 14.50
C PHE A 139 -7.91 -2.88 15.39
N TYR A 140 -9.23 -2.74 15.50
CA TYR A 140 -10.04 -3.64 16.32
C TYR A 140 -10.68 -4.76 15.49
N ALA A 141 -10.75 -5.97 16.05
CA ALA A 141 -11.29 -7.15 15.35
C ALA A 141 -12.76 -7.00 14.89
N ASN A 142 -13.53 -6.13 15.53
CA ASN A 142 -14.92 -5.81 15.18
C ASN A 142 -15.04 -4.69 14.13
N GLU A 143 -13.94 -4.11 13.69
CA GLU A 143 -13.89 -3.12 12.62
C GLU A 143 -13.54 -3.78 11.29
N THR A 144 -13.96 -3.16 10.20
CA THR A 144 -13.58 -3.53 8.83
C THR A 144 -12.36 -2.74 8.40
N ALA A 145 -11.58 -3.29 7.48
CA ALA A 145 -10.32 -2.66 7.06
C ALA A 145 -10.52 -1.25 6.44
N ASP A 146 -11.69 -0.93 5.88
CA ASP A 146 -12.02 0.41 5.34
C ASP A 146 -12.15 1.50 6.41
N LYS A 147 -12.55 1.11 7.63
CA LYS A 147 -12.66 2.02 8.78
C LYS A 147 -11.30 2.35 9.39
N PHE A 148 -10.30 1.50 9.16
CA PHE A 148 -8.94 1.68 9.66
C PHE A 148 -8.00 2.27 8.60
N ALA A 149 -7.98 1.67 7.39
CA ALA A 149 -7.04 2.01 6.34
C ALA A 149 -7.25 3.44 5.83
N GLY A 150 -6.16 4.20 5.88
CA GLY A 150 -6.09 5.61 5.54
C GLY A 150 -6.89 6.50 6.49
N LYS A 151 -7.18 6.09 7.74
CA LYS A 151 -7.84 6.93 8.75
C LYS A 151 -6.84 7.47 9.76
N GLY A 152 -6.97 8.75 10.11
CA GLY A 152 -6.11 9.42 11.11
C GLY A 152 -5.41 10.65 10.55
N TYR A 153 -4.19 10.94 10.98
CA TYR A 153 -3.46 12.13 10.51
C TYR A 153 -1.95 11.91 10.38
N ALA A 154 -1.34 12.73 9.52
CA ALA A 154 0.10 12.78 9.34
C ALA A 154 0.59 14.23 9.35
N VAL A 155 1.72 14.48 10.02
CA VAL A 155 2.35 15.79 10.14
C VAL A 155 3.75 15.73 9.53
N PHE A 156 4.00 16.67 8.62
CA PHE A 156 5.30 16.97 8.05
C PHE A 156 5.78 18.30 8.61
N ALA A 157 6.88 18.27 9.35
CA ALA A 157 7.56 19.47 9.79
C ALA A 157 8.80 19.72 8.93
N SER A 158 9.01 20.98 8.55
CA SER A 158 10.06 21.35 7.62
C SER A 158 11.46 21.22 8.19
N SER A 159 11.62 21.28 9.51
CA SER A 159 12.88 21.11 10.22
C SER A 159 12.68 20.30 11.51
N ASN A 160 13.76 19.74 12.06
CA ASN A 160 13.72 19.08 13.36
C ASN A 160 13.57 20.10 14.50
N ALA A 161 13.48 19.61 15.75
CA ALA A 161 13.23 20.42 16.95
C ALA A 161 14.31 21.47 17.26
N GLU A 162 15.51 21.36 16.67
CA GLU A 162 16.68 22.21 16.99
C GLU A 162 17.12 23.08 15.80
N GLN A 163 16.49 22.91 14.63
CA GLN A 163 16.90 23.54 13.37
C GLN A 163 15.96 24.67 12.95
N VAL A 164 16.53 25.62 12.22
CA VAL A 164 15.80 26.67 11.50
C VAL A 164 15.25 26.10 10.19
N SER A 165 14.10 26.61 9.73
CA SER A 165 13.63 26.41 8.35
C SER A 165 14.11 27.56 7.48
N TYR A 166 14.70 27.25 6.33
CA TYR A 166 15.38 28.22 5.49
C TYR A 166 14.56 28.63 4.27
N ARG A 167 14.79 29.87 3.85
CA ARG A 167 14.45 30.31 2.50
C ARG A 167 15.37 29.64 1.47
N HIS A 168 14.85 29.32 0.30
CA HIS A 168 15.68 28.88 -0.82
C HIS A 168 16.71 29.96 -1.22
N SER A 169 17.96 29.57 -1.49
CA SER A 169 19.09 30.50 -1.68
C SER A 169 18.91 31.48 -2.84
N THR A 170 18.26 31.05 -3.92
CA THR A 170 18.10 31.85 -5.15
C THR A 170 16.65 32.19 -5.49
N LEU A 171 15.67 31.66 -4.75
CA LEU A 171 14.25 31.81 -5.07
C LEU A 171 13.52 32.54 -3.94
N PRO A 172 12.46 33.31 -4.23
CA PRO A 172 11.65 33.99 -3.22
C PRO A 172 10.59 33.04 -2.62
N ILE A 173 11.00 31.84 -2.22
CA ILE A 173 10.16 30.79 -1.62
C ILE A 173 10.96 30.07 -0.54
N SER A 174 10.29 29.39 0.38
CA SER A 174 10.97 28.54 1.34
C SER A 174 11.59 27.30 0.68
N LEU A 175 12.63 26.75 1.30
CA LEU A 175 13.31 25.55 0.81
C LEU A 175 12.39 24.32 0.87
N PHE A 176 11.73 24.12 2.01
CA PHE A 176 10.83 22.99 2.20
C PHE A 176 9.64 23.04 1.24
N THR A 177 9.04 24.21 1.07
CA THR A 177 7.89 24.40 0.18
C THR A 177 8.24 24.14 -1.27
N LYS A 178 9.45 24.55 -1.70
CA LYS A 178 9.96 24.22 -3.03
C LYS A 178 9.99 22.71 -3.25
N PHE A 179 10.62 21.95 -2.35
CA PHE A 179 10.74 20.49 -2.50
C PHE A 179 9.43 19.75 -2.27
N LEU A 180 8.57 20.24 -1.37
CA LEU A 180 7.23 19.69 -1.17
C LEU A 180 6.39 19.83 -2.44
N SER A 181 6.40 21.01 -3.06
CA SER A 181 5.72 21.25 -4.34
C SER A 181 6.24 20.33 -5.45
N GLU A 182 7.56 20.13 -5.56
CA GLU A 182 8.16 19.20 -6.53
C GLU A 182 7.78 17.74 -6.26
N ALA A 183 7.77 17.32 -5.00
CA ALA A 183 7.37 15.98 -4.61
C ALA A 183 5.89 15.70 -4.93
N ILE A 184 5.02 16.65 -4.57
CA ILE A 184 3.57 16.59 -4.85
C ILE A 184 3.29 16.57 -6.35
N THR A 185 3.98 17.40 -7.14
CA THR A 185 3.69 17.53 -8.58
C THR A 185 4.38 16.46 -9.44
N SER A 186 5.32 15.69 -8.88
CA SER A 186 6.08 14.67 -9.61
C SER A 186 5.17 13.60 -10.27
N PRO A 187 5.22 13.44 -11.61
CA PRO A 187 4.43 12.41 -12.30
C PRO A 187 4.99 11.00 -12.06
N HIS A 188 6.26 10.88 -11.68
CA HIS A 188 6.90 9.59 -11.43
C HIS A 188 6.35 8.86 -10.19
N MET A 189 5.63 9.58 -9.32
CA MET A 189 4.96 9.04 -8.14
C MET A 189 3.58 8.43 -8.44
N ILE A 190 3.07 8.60 -9.67
CA ILE A 190 1.76 8.06 -10.04
C ILE A 190 1.90 6.54 -10.28
N ARG A 191 1.08 5.76 -9.58
CA ARG A 191 0.90 4.33 -9.75
C ARG A 191 -0.59 4.05 -9.79
N GLU A 192 -1.05 3.39 -10.86
CA GLU A 192 -2.47 3.03 -11.02
C GLU A 192 -3.43 4.23 -10.85
N GLY A 193 -3.00 5.39 -11.35
CA GLY A 193 -3.76 6.65 -11.26
C GLY A 193 -3.75 7.35 -9.91
N LYS A 194 -3.09 6.77 -8.91
CA LYS A 194 -2.99 7.28 -7.54
C LYS A 194 -1.58 7.76 -7.21
N LYS A 195 -1.47 8.66 -6.22
CA LYS A 195 -0.21 8.96 -5.50
C LYS A 195 -0.36 8.54 -4.04
N SER A 196 0.65 7.90 -3.46
CA SER A 196 0.65 7.60 -2.02
C SER A 196 1.34 8.71 -1.23
N LEU A 197 0.84 9.00 -0.02
CA LEU A 197 1.51 9.94 0.90
C LEU A 197 2.92 9.44 1.27
N HIS A 198 3.09 8.13 1.41
CA HIS A 198 4.39 7.51 1.64
C HIS A 198 5.42 7.83 0.53
N ASP A 199 5.03 7.71 -0.74
CA ASP A 199 5.93 8.03 -1.86
C ASP A 199 6.25 9.53 -1.93
N ILE A 200 5.27 10.40 -1.64
CA ILE A 200 5.48 11.87 -1.52
C ILE A 200 6.50 12.17 -0.42
N LYS A 201 6.32 11.59 0.78
CA LYS A 201 7.26 11.72 1.90
C LYS A 201 8.67 11.31 1.48
N LYS A 202 8.82 10.13 0.88
CA LYS A 202 10.12 9.58 0.52
C LYS A 202 10.85 10.50 -0.47
N LEU A 203 10.14 11.03 -1.47
CA LEU A 203 10.70 11.94 -2.46
C LEU A 203 11.10 13.28 -1.83
N LEU A 204 10.25 13.86 -0.99
CA LEU A 204 10.55 15.09 -0.24
C LEU A 204 11.81 14.94 0.64
N PHE A 205 11.89 13.85 1.40
CA PHE A 205 13.01 13.58 2.29
C PHE A 205 14.31 13.36 1.51
N MET A 206 14.23 12.69 0.35
CA MET A 206 15.37 12.53 -0.55
C MET A 206 15.87 13.87 -1.08
N PHE A 207 14.99 14.80 -1.47
CA PHE A 207 15.40 16.14 -1.93
C PHE A 207 16.12 16.92 -0.82
N LEU A 208 15.60 16.89 0.41
CA LEU A 208 16.24 17.53 1.56
C LEU A 208 17.57 16.86 1.95
N GLU A 209 17.68 15.54 1.85
CA GLU A 209 18.94 14.84 2.07
C GLU A 209 20.01 15.26 1.04
N ILE A 210 19.63 15.36 -0.23
CA ILE A 210 20.52 15.85 -1.30
C ILE A 210 20.92 17.30 -1.02
N TRP A 211 19.98 18.15 -0.60
CA TRP A 211 20.30 19.53 -0.23
C TRP A 211 21.31 19.60 0.91
N ASN A 212 21.08 18.85 2.00
CA ASN A 212 21.93 18.85 3.19
C ASN A 212 23.37 18.41 2.87
N LYS A 213 23.55 17.45 1.95
CA LYS A 213 24.89 17.02 1.49
C LYS A 213 25.65 18.12 0.74
N ASN A 214 24.95 19.07 0.12
CA ASN A 214 25.55 20.15 -0.66
C ASN A 214 25.57 21.50 0.07
N ASN A 215 24.90 21.63 1.22
CA ASN A 215 24.73 22.89 1.95
C ASN A 215 24.92 22.72 3.46
N LEU A 216 26.17 22.48 3.88
CA LEU A 216 26.50 22.14 5.29
C LEU A 216 26.19 23.24 6.32
N GLU A 217 26.07 24.50 5.88
CA GLU A 217 25.74 25.64 6.76
C GLU A 217 24.22 25.87 6.90
N HIS A 218 23.41 25.27 6.03
CA HIS A 218 21.96 25.45 5.96
C HIS A 218 21.25 24.09 5.90
N ILE A 219 21.62 23.22 6.85
CA ILE A 219 21.05 21.88 6.99
C ILE A 219 19.64 21.98 7.55
N GLN A 220 18.71 21.31 6.88
CA GLN A 220 17.31 21.24 7.27
C GLN A 220 16.82 19.80 7.15
N ASN A 221 16.60 19.12 8.27
CA ASN A 221 16.11 17.76 8.32
C ASN A 221 14.59 17.78 8.58
N PRO A 222 13.75 17.31 7.64
CA PRO A 222 12.33 17.25 7.87
C PRO A 222 11.98 16.18 8.90
N VAL A 223 10.84 16.34 9.56
CA VAL A 223 10.28 15.36 10.51
C VAL A 223 8.93 14.90 9.99
N TYR A 224 8.67 13.59 10.06
CA TYR A 224 7.38 12.99 9.72
C TYR A 224 6.87 12.18 10.90
N ARG A 225 5.67 12.53 11.39
CA ARG A 225 4.96 11.76 12.40
C ARG A 225 3.54 11.51 11.94
N ALA A 226 3.01 10.34 12.23
CA ALA A 226 1.65 10.01 11.83
C ALA A 226 1.02 9.04 12.81
N SER A 227 -0.27 9.26 13.07
CA SER A 227 -1.18 8.27 13.63
C SER A 227 -2.21 7.99 12.54
N ILE A 228 -1.85 7.11 11.60
CA ILE A 228 -2.66 6.77 10.44
C ILE A 228 -2.56 5.28 10.14
N GLY A 229 -3.69 4.61 9.91
CA GLY A 229 -3.68 3.20 9.53
C GLY A 229 -3.20 3.05 8.09
N GLY A 230 -2.02 2.49 7.84
CA GLY A 230 -1.47 2.42 6.50
C GLY A 230 -1.00 3.76 5.93
N THR A 231 -1.52 4.14 4.75
CA THR A 231 -1.18 5.40 4.07
C THR A 231 -2.39 6.02 3.37
N ILE A 232 -2.25 7.26 2.89
CA ILE A 232 -3.27 7.94 2.10
C ILE A 232 -2.95 7.78 0.62
N TYR A 233 -3.96 7.44 -0.17
CA TYR A 233 -3.89 7.45 -1.62
C TYR A 233 -4.72 8.59 -2.20
N PHE A 234 -4.09 9.44 -3.00
CA PHE A 234 -4.73 10.54 -3.73
C PHE A 234 -5.03 10.08 -5.15
N GLN A 235 -6.30 10.10 -5.57
CA GLN A 235 -6.67 9.85 -6.97
C GLN A 235 -6.34 11.09 -7.80
N VAL A 236 -5.40 10.96 -8.76
CA VAL A 236 -4.89 12.12 -9.52
C VAL A 236 -5.09 12.03 -11.03
N GLN A 237 -5.44 10.85 -11.53
CA GLN A 237 -5.83 10.62 -12.91
C GLN A 237 -6.65 9.34 -13.02
N ASP A 238 -7.45 9.21 -14.07
CA ASP A 238 -8.11 7.94 -14.36
C ASP A 238 -7.10 6.84 -14.66
N TYR A 239 -7.39 5.63 -14.20
CA TYR A 239 -6.61 4.45 -14.49
C TYR A 239 -7.55 3.34 -14.94
N HIS A 240 -7.28 2.82 -16.12
CA HIS A 240 -7.96 1.66 -16.66
C HIS A 240 -6.94 0.53 -16.68
N PRO A 241 -7.00 -0.41 -15.70
CA PRO A 241 -6.10 -1.55 -15.69
C PRO A 241 -6.28 -2.37 -16.97
N TYR A 242 -5.22 -3.05 -17.37
CA TYR A 242 -5.33 -4.05 -18.43
C TYR A 242 -6.20 -5.20 -17.89
N VAL A 243 -7.38 -5.38 -18.49
CA VAL A 243 -8.28 -6.48 -18.11
C VAL A 243 -7.95 -7.67 -19.00
N ALA A 244 -7.32 -8.69 -18.40
CA ALA A 244 -7.11 -9.95 -19.08
C ALA A 244 -8.47 -10.59 -19.43
N GLU A 245 -8.58 -11.12 -20.64
CA GLU A 245 -9.78 -11.84 -21.07
C GLU A 245 -9.95 -13.10 -20.21
N LYS A 246 -11.11 -13.23 -19.56
CA LYS A 246 -11.45 -14.40 -18.75
C LYS A 246 -12.13 -15.42 -19.64
N ILE A 247 -11.51 -16.58 -19.81
CA ILE A 247 -12.02 -17.66 -20.62
C ILE A 247 -12.66 -18.71 -19.72
N PHE A 248 -13.94 -18.97 -19.95
CA PHE A 248 -14.68 -20.08 -19.37
C PHE A 248 -15.38 -20.82 -20.52
N LEU A 249 -15.15 -22.13 -20.63
CA LEU A 249 -15.75 -22.94 -21.69
C LEU A 249 -16.31 -24.22 -21.07
N GLU A 250 -17.61 -24.43 -21.26
CA GLU A 250 -18.28 -25.66 -20.84
C GLU A 250 -18.48 -26.60 -22.04
N ARG A 251 -18.10 -27.86 -21.88
CA ARG A 251 -18.32 -28.97 -22.81
C ARG A 251 -19.07 -30.09 -22.11
N ASP A 252 -19.46 -31.14 -22.82
CA ASP A 252 -20.18 -32.27 -22.24
C ASP A 252 -19.26 -33.09 -21.31
N GLU A 253 -17.98 -33.22 -21.66
CA GLU A 253 -17.00 -34.05 -20.95
C GLU A 253 -16.15 -33.27 -19.93
N TYR A 254 -15.97 -31.97 -20.11
CA TYR A 254 -15.12 -31.13 -19.26
C TYR A 254 -15.54 -29.66 -19.25
N ILE A 255 -14.97 -28.91 -18.30
CA ILE A 255 -15.05 -27.45 -18.21
C ILE A 255 -13.62 -26.92 -18.24
N ILE A 256 -13.33 -25.95 -19.11
CA ILE A 256 -12.14 -25.10 -18.98
C ILE A 256 -12.55 -23.95 -18.07
N SER A 257 -12.11 -24.01 -16.81
CA SER A 257 -12.49 -23.02 -15.78
C SER A 257 -11.65 -21.76 -15.86
N SER A 258 -10.40 -21.86 -16.34
CA SER A 258 -9.53 -20.72 -16.58
C SER A 258 -8.51 -20.99 -17.70
N VAL A 259 -8.10 -19.92 -18.38
CA VAL A 259 -6.91 -19.91 -19.25
C VAL A 259 -6.04 -18.73 -18.83
N GLU A 260 -4.97 -19.00 -18.08
CA GLU A 260 -4.06 -17.98 -17.57
C GLU A 260 -2.81 -17.82 -18.47
N PRO A 261 -2.45 -16.59 -18.86
CA PRO A 261 -1.27 -16.32 -19.67
C PRO A 261 0.00 -16.40 -18.80
N SER A 262 0.85 -17.39 -19.06
CA SER A 262 2.16 -17.59 -18.39
C SER A 262 3.35 -17.28 -19.32
N HIS A 263 3.14 -16.33 -20.24
CA HIS A 263 4.07 -16.00 -21.30
C HIS A 263 5.44 -15.55 -20.78
N VAL A 264 6.51 -15.98 -21.46
CA VAL A 264 7.86 -15.48 -21.26
C VAL A 264 8.39 -14.90 -22.56
N SER A 265 9.57 -14.28 -22.56
CA SER A 265 10.13 -13.69 -23.78
C SER A 265 10.29 -14.71 -24.93
N GLY A 266 10.62 -15.96 -24.63
CA GLY A 266 10.84 -17.01 -25.65
C GLY A 266 9.61 -17.84 -26.04
N ALA A 267 8.45 -17.68 -25.39
CA ALA A 267 7.32 -18.57 -25.62
C ALA A 267 5.97 -17.94 -25.22
N LYS A 268 4.95 -18.16 -26.05
CA LYS A 268 3.53 -17.89 -25.73
C LYS A 268 2.98 -19.13 -25.02
N ARG A 269 2.72 -18.97 -23.72
CA ARG A 269 2.36 -20.07 -22.81
C ARG A 269 1.01 -19.88 -22.16
N PHE A 270 0.25 -20.96 -22.02
CA PHE A 270 -0.98 -20.98 -21.25
C PHE A 270 -0.91 -21.99 -20.12
N SER A 271 -1.49 -21.61 -18.98
CA SER A 271 -1.90 -22.50 -17.91
C SER A 271 -3.41 -22.64 -17.98
N VAL A 272 -3.91 -23.87 -18.11
CA VAL A 272 -5.33 -24.14 -18.35
C VAL A 272 -5.85 -25.02 -17.21
N ASP A 273 -6.79 -24.49 -16.44
CA ASP A 273 -7.46 -25.24 -15.38
C ASP A 273 -8.70 -25.94 -15.96
N ILE A 274 -8.81 -27.25 -15.71
CA ILE A 274 -9.82 -28.11 -16.33
C ILE A 274 -10.52 -28.93 -15.25
N ILE A 275 -11.84 -28.93 -15.27
CA ILE A 275 -12.69 -29.78 -14.43
C ILE A 275 -13.28 -30.88 -15.31
N LEU A 276 -12.99 -32.14 -15.00
CA LEU A 276 -13.58 -33.29 -15.69
C LEU A 276 -14.98 -33.56 -15.13
N LYS A 277 -15.96 -33.80 -16.01
CA LYS A 277 -17.36 -34.06 -15.61
C LYS A 277 -17.64 -35.53 -15.28
N GLU A 278 -16.74 -36.42 -15.66
CA GLU A 278 -16.80 -37.85 -15.36
C GLU A 278 -15.39 -38.45 -15.22
N ALA A 279 -15.32 -39.73 -14.86
CA ALA A 279 -14.05 -40.42 -14.67
C ALA A 279 -13.45 -40.86 -16.01
N PHE A 280 -12.24 -40.40 -16.30
CA PHE A 280 -11.49 -40.76 -17.50
C PHE A 280 -10.18 -41.47 -17.15
N SER A 281 -9.79 -42.44 -17.96
CA SER A 281 -8.44 -43.00 -17.97
C SER A 281 -7.43 -41.98 -18.51
N LEU A 282 -6.14 -42.14 -18.20
CA LEU A 282 -5.08 -41.27 -18.73
C LEU A 282 -5.01 -41.30 -20.27
N HIS A 283 -5.39 -42.42 -20.88
CA HIS A 283 -5.51 -42.50 -22.34
C HIS A 283 -6.65 -41.63 -22.87
N GLU A 284 -7.84 -41.67 -22.26
CA GLU A 284 -8.96 -40.80 -22.64
C GLU A 284 -8.63 -39.32 -22.38
N ILE A 285 -8.01 -39.00 -21.24
CA ILE A 285 -7.53 -37.63 -20.95
C ILE A 285 -6.53 -37.16 -22.01
N SER A 286 -5.67 -38.04 -22.54
CA SER A 286 -4.74 -37.64 -23.60
C SER A 286 -5.42 -37.29 -24.93
N ILE A 287 -6.60 -37.89 -25.20
CA ILE A 287 -7.43 -37.55 -26.37
C ILE A 287 -8.13 -36.21 -26.13
N LEU A 288 -8.74 -36.03 -24.95
CA LEU A 288 -9.36 -34.77 -24.53
C LEU A 288 -8.33 -33.62 -24.54
N ASN A 289 -7.12 -33.87 -24.06
CA ASN A 289 -6.07 -32.85 -24.01
C ASN A 289 -5.72 -32.30 -25.40
N LYS A 290 -5.68 -33.15 -26.44
CA LYS A 290 -5.48 -32.70 -27.82
C LYS A 290 -6.61 -31.79 -28.30
N GLN A 291 -7.85 -32.10 -27.95
CA GLN A 291 -9.01 -31.24 -28.27
C GLN A 291 -8.88 -29.90 -27.56
N ILE A 292 -8.59 -29.91 -26.26
CA ILE A 292 -8.39 -28.70 -25.44
C ILE A 292 -7.26 -27.82 -26.00
N ILE A 293 -6.14 -28.43 -26.41
CA ILE A 293 -5.04 -27.69 -27.05
C ILE A 293 -5.53 -26.95 -28.28
N GLU A 294 -6.25 -27.61 -29.19
CA GLU A 294 -6.77 -26.96 -30.39
C GLU A 294 -7.78 -25.84 -30.08
N GLU A 295 -8.56 -25.98 -28.99
CA GLU A 295 -9.46 -24.92 -28.50
C GLU A 295 -8.70 -23.70 -27.96
N VAL A 296 -7.62 -23.90 -27.20
CA VAL A 296 -6.95 -22.80 -26.48
C VAL A 296 -5.75 -22.20 -27.21
N LYS A 297 -5.13 -22.93 -28.13
CA LYS A 297 -3.86 -22.58 -28.77
C LYS A 297 -3.86 -21.23 -29.47
N TYR A 298 -5.00 -20.83 -30.02
CA TYR A 298 -5.14 -19.58 -30.77
C TYR A 298 -5.85 -18.47 -29.99
N LEU A 299 -6.06 -18.66 -28.69
CA LEU A 299 -6.66 -17.62 -27.85
C LEU A 299 -5.74 -16.40 -27.72
N GLU A 300 -6.38 -15.23 -27.66
CA GLU A 300 -5.73 -13.92 -27.55
C GLU A 300 -5.83 -13.41 -26.10
N VAL A 301 -5.37 -14.24 -25.17
CA VAL A 301 -5.33 -13.93 -23.73
C VAL A 301 -3.94 -13.48 -23.33
N TYR A 302 -3.84 -12.35 -22.62
CA TYR A 302 -2.58 -11.75 -22.17
C TYR A 302 -2.69 -11.21 -20.75
N GLY A 303 -1.58 -11.17 -20.03
CA GLY A 303 -1.54 -10.61 -18.68
C GLY A 303 -1.32 -9.11 -18.64
N ASN A 304 -0.86 -8.50 -19.75
CA ASN A 304 -0.67 -7.05 -19.87
C ASN A 304 -0.47 -6.63 -21.34
N SER A 305 -0.50 -5.32 -21.58
CA SER A 305 -0.34 -4.72 -22.91
C SER A 305 1.00 -5.03 -23.58
N LEU A 306 2.09 -5.22 -22.83
CA LEU A 306 3.39 -5.59 -23.40
C LEU A 306 3.38 -7.02 -23.92
N GLN A 307 2.77 -7.94 -23.18
CA GLN A 307 2.58 -9.32 -23.63
C GLN A 307 1.69 -9.37 -24.87
N GLU A 308 0.59 -8.61 -24.87
CA GLU A 308 -0.31 -8.50 -26.01
C GLU A 308 0.43 -8.02 -27.26
N GLN A 309 1.15 -6.89 -27.18
CA GLN A 309 1.92 -6.36 -28.32
C GLN A 309 2.91 -7.38 -28.90
N ARG A 310 3.50 -8.22 -28.04
CA ARG A 310 4.49 -9.23 -28.44
C ARG A 310 3.85 -10.47 -29.07
N TRP A 311 2.74 -10.94 -28.51
CA TRP A 311 2.19 -12.27 -28.78
C TRP A 311 0.85 -12.26 -29.52
N ARG A 312 0.34 -11.09 -29.89
CA ARG A 312 -0.85 -10.93 -30.72
C ARG A 312 -0.74 -11.70 -32.04
N GLY A 313 -1.76 -12.50 -32.34
CA GLY A 313 -1.87 -13.31 -33.55
C GLY A 313 -0.90 -14.50 -33.63
N GLN A 314 -0.10 -14.74 -32.58
CA GLN A 314 0.79 -15.90 -32.51
C GLN A 314 0.09 -17.06 -31.79
N PRO A 315 0.25 -18.32 -32.25
CA PRO A 315 -0.25 -19.46 -31.49
C PRO A 315 0.56 -19.68 -30.21
N ALA A 316 -0.08 -20.22 -29.18
CA ALA A 316 0.64 -20.78 -28.04
C ALA A 316 1.51 -21.94 -28.50
N ASN A 317 2.75 -21.96 -28.02
CA ASN A 317 3.73 -23.01 -28.34
C ASN A 317 4.11 -23.87 -27.14
N LEU A 318 3.56 -23.56 -25.96
CA LEU A 318 3.64 -24.39 -24.76
C LEU A 318 2.35 -24.25 -23.95
N ILE A 319 1.69 -25.36 -23.65
CA ILE A 319 0.41 -25.37 -22.91
C ILE A 319 0.55 -26.35 -21.75
N PHE A 320 0.21 -25.86 -20.56
CA PHE A 320 0.08 -26.64 -19.35
C PHE A 320 -1.39 -26.81 -19.03
N CYS A 321 -1.85 -28.03 -18.86
CA CYS A 321 -3.22 -28.31 -18.44
C CYS A 321 -3.22 -28.98 -17.07
N TYR A 322 -4.11 -28.53 -16.20
CA TYR A 322 -4.25 -28.97 -14.83
C TYR A 322 -5.64 -29.55 -14.64
N PHE A 323 -5.74 -30.87 -14.47
CA PHE A 323 -7.01 -31.58 -14.42
C PHE A 323 -7.45 -31.82 -12.97
N GLY A 324 -8.59 -31.27 -12.59
CA GLY A 324 -9.31 -31.54 -11.34
C GLY A 324 -10.65 -32.22 -11.58
N LEU A 325 -11.30 -32.68 -10.51
CA LEU A 325 -12.64 -33.28 -10.57
C LEU A 325 -13.75 -32.30 -10.14
N ASP A 326 -13.39 -31.21 -9.47
CA ASP A 326 -14.31 -30.20 -8.96
C ASP A 326 -13.58 -28.85 -8.81
N GLU A 327 -14.33 -27.79 -8.46
CA GLU A 327 -13.77 -26.45 -8.25
C GLU A 327 -12.79 -26.40 -7.06
N ILE A 328 -12.99 -27.25 -6.05
CA ILE A 328 -12.13 -27.32 -4.86
C ILE A 328 -10.73 -27.81 -5.23
N ASP A 329 -10.64 -28.79 -6.15
CA ASP A 329 -9.37 -29.26 -6.71
C ASP A 329 -8.63 -28.13 -7.44
N ILE A 330 -9.36 -27.28 -8.19
CA ILE A 330 -8.78 -26.12 -8.89
C ILE A 330 -8.24 -25.09 -7.89
N LEU A 331 -9.07 -24.69 -6.91
CA LEU A 331 -8.74 -23.67 -5.91
C LEU A 331 -7.55 -24.09 -5.04
N ASN A 332 -7.51 -25.34 -4.58
CA ASN A 332 -6.43 -25.86 -3.75
C ASN A 332 -5.21 -26.34 -4.56
N ARG A 333 -5.23 -26.19 -5.89
CA ARG A 333 -4.19 -26.69 -6.81
C ARG A 333 -3.88 -28.18 -6.60
N ASN A 334 -4.89 -28.98 -6.30
CA ASN A 334 -4.80 -30.42 -6.08
C ASN A 334 -5.35 -31.19 -7.30
N PHE A 335 -4.48 -31.51 -8.24
CA PHE A 335 -4.87 -32.07 -9.54
C PHE A 335 -4.68 -33.59 -9.61
N ILE A 336 -5.58 -34.29 -10.30
CA ILE A 336 -5.45 -35.73 -10.57
C ILE A 336 -4.28 -36.01 -11.51
N CYS A 337 -4.07 -35.12 -12.48
CA CYS A 337 -2.94 -35.16 -13.39
C CYS A 337 -2.69 -33.77 -13.98
N LEU A 338 -1.46 -33.58 -14.44
CA LEU A 338 -1.03 -32.40 -15.17
C LEU A 338 -0.49 -32.85 -16.51
N THR A 339 -0.74 -32.09 -17.56
CA THR A 339 -0.13 -32.35 -18.87
C THR A 339 0.67 -31.17 -19.36
N THR A 340 1.75 -31.45 -20.07
CA THR A 340 2.53 -30.47 -20.82
C THR A 340 2.49 -30.82 -22.30
N TRP A 341 2.06 -29.87 -23.12
CA TRP A 341 2.18 -29.91 -24.56
C TRP A 341 3.15 -28.84 -25.05
N ALA A 342 4.10 -29.26 -25.88
CA ALA A 342 5.10 -28.39 -26.48
C ALA A 342 5.11 -28.59 -28.01
N ASP A 343 5.06 -27.51 -28.77
CA ASP A 343 5.19 -27.58 -30.22
C ASP A 343 6.65 -27.88 -30.65
N GLU A 344 6.91 -27.91 -31.96
CA GLU A 344 8.24 -28.21 -32.51
C GLU A 344 9.26 -27.08 -32.30
N THR A 345 8.83 -25.88 -31.91
CA THR A 345 9.71 -24.74 -31.63
C THR A 345 10.29 -24.77 -30.21
N GLN A 346 9.79 -25.66 -29.35
CA GLN A 346 10.21 -25.79 -27.96
C GLN A 346 11.12 -27.01 -27.75
N ASP A 347 11.97 -26.94 -26.73
CA ASP A 347 12.82 -28.05 -26.31
C ASP A 347 12.00 -29.16 -25.62
N ARG A 348 11.51 -30.10 -26.42
CA ARG A 348 10.72 -31.25 -25.92
C ARG A 348 11.51 -32.14 -24.99
N GLU A 349 12.83 -32.27 -25.14
CA GLU A 349 13.64 -33.08 -24.21
C GLU A 349 13.67 -32.45 -22.81
N TRP A 350 13.73 -31.11 -22.75
CA TRP A 350 13.61 -30.37 -21.49
C TRP A 350 12.22 -30.46 -20.88
N TRP A 351 11.16 -30.21 -21.66
CA TRP A 351 9.80 -30.18 -21.13
C TRP A 351 9.26 -31.57 -20.78
N TYR A 352 9.62 -32.61 -21.55
CA TYR A 352 9.06 -33.96 -21.39
C TYR A 352 9.97 -34.86 -20.55
N ARG A 353 10.71 -34.27 -19.61
CA ARG A 353 11.60 -35.00 -18.71
C ARG A 353 10.82 -36.07 -17.95
N LYS A 354 11.34 -37.30 -18.03
CA LYS A 354 10.76 -38.45 -17.35
C LYS A 354 11.25 -38.54 -15.92
N ASN A 355 10.33 -38.80 -15.01
CA ASN A 355 10.60 -39.28 -13.66
C ASN A 355 9.58 -40.38 -13.33
N ARG A 356 9.63 -40.96 -12.13
CA ARG A 356 8.76 -42.09 -11.74
C ARG A 356 7.25 -41.82 -11.82
N ASN A 357 6.83 -40.55 -11.84
CA ASN A 357 5.43 -40.12 -11.84
C ASN A 357 5.03 -39.48 -13.19
N CYS A 358 5.88 -39.60 -14.21
CA CYS A 358 5.60 -39.05 -15.53
C CYS A 358 5.56 -40.15 -16.58
N GLU A 359 4.69 -39.96 -17.56
CA GLU A 359 4.61 -40.80 -18.75
C GLU A 359 4.29 -39.97 -19.99
N ILE A 360 4.49 -40.56 -21.17
CA ILE A 360 4.12 -39.91 -22.44
C ILE A 360 3.05 -40.76 -23.08
N ILE A 361 1.87 -40.18 -23.28
CA ILE A 361 0.73 -40.83 -23.90
C ILE A 361 0.28 -39.95 -25.06
N ASN A 362 0.16 -40.51 -26.26
CA ASN A 362 -0.28 -39.78 -27.46
C ASN A 362 0.51 -38.48 -27.73
N ASP A 363 1.83 -38.50 -27.52
CA ASP A 363 2.76 -37.36 -27.63
C ASP A 363 2.51 -36.19 -26.65
N ILE A 364 1.76 -36.45 -25.59
CA ILE A 364 1.54 -35.53 -24.47
C ILE A 364 2.32 -36.03 -23.26
N HIS A 365 3.03 -35.12 -22.58
CA HIS A 365 3.70 -35.44 -21.32
C HIS A 365 2.72 -35.33 -20.17
N PHE A 366 2.58 -36.40 -19.40
CA PHE A 366 1.76 -36.47 -18.19
C PHE A 366 2.65 -36.44 -16.96
N LYS A 367 2.14 -35.79 -15.91
CA LYS A 367 2.61 -35.90 -14.53
C LYS A 367 1.42 -36.26 -13.65
N VAL A 368 1.49 -37.39 -12.96
CA VAL A 368 0.42 -37.88 -12.08
C VAL A 368 0.90 -37.77 -10.63
N PRO A 369 0.37 -36.80 -9.84
CA PRO A 369 0.75 -36.67 -8.44
C PRO A 369 0.33 -37.93 -7.64
N PRO A 370 1.26 -38.58 -6.91
CA PRO A 370 0.94 -39.80 -6.15
C PRO A 370 0.14 -39.52 -4.86
N TYR A 371 -0.16 -38.25 -4.58
CA TYR A 371 -0.72 -37.78 -3.32
C TYR A 371 -2.10 -37.13 -3.48
N TYR A 372 -2.73 -37.20 -4.67
CA TYR A 372 -4.01 -36.56 -4.93
C TYR A 372 -5.08 -36.93 -3.88
N GLU A 373 -5.31 -38.23 -3.67
CA GLU A 373 -6.32 -38.73 -2.72
C GLU A 373 -6.02 -38.31 -1.27
N SER A 374 -4.76 -38.45 -0.85
CA SER A 374 -4.35 -38.04 0.51
C SER A 374 -4.48 -36.54 0.73
N MET A 375 -4.21 -35.74 -0.31
CA MET A 375 -4.34 -34.28 -0.23
C MET A 375 -5.81 -33.85 -0.27
N LYS A 376 -6.65 -34.56 -1.04
CA LYS A 376 -8.10 -34.33 -1.06
C LYS A 376 -8.73 -34.59 0.30
N ALA A 377 -8.41 -35.72 0.92
CA ALA A 377 -8.85 -36.04 2.27
C ALA A 377 -8.34 -35.01 3.29
N PHE A 378 -7.05 -34.64 3.22
CA PHE A 378 -6.46 -33.62 4.08
C PHE A 378 -7.18 -32.27 3.94
N ASN A 379 -7.42 -31.81 2.72
CA ASN A 379 -8.11 -30.54 2.49
C ASN A 379 -9.53 -30.55 3.07
N GLN A 380 -10.28 -31.64 2.86
CA GLN A 380 -11.63 -31.80 3.40
C GLN A 380 -11.64 -31.82 4.94
N GLU A 381 -10.70 -32.52 5.57
CA GLU A 381 -10.60 -32.61 7.03
C GLU A 381 -10.13 -31.31 7.70
N ASN A 382 -9.42 -30.44 6.97
CA ASN A 382 -8.79 -29.23 7.49
C ASN A 382 -9.44 -27.93 6.98
N THR A 383 -10.54 -28.01 6.22
CA THR A 383 -11.34 -26.83 5.83
C THR A 383 -12.42 -26.57 6.89
N ASP A 384 -12.46 -25.36 7.44
CA ASP A 384 -13.52 -24.92 8.37
C ASP A 384 -14.63 -24.17 7.60
N CYS A 385 -15.80 -23.97 8.23
CA CYS A 385 -16.82 -23.10 7.63
C CYS A 385 -16.40 -21.61 7.67
N ALA A 386 -16.92 -20.83 6.72
CA ALA A 386 -16.52 -19.45 6.50
C ALA A 386 -16.61 -18.57 7.77
N GLU A 387 -17.74 -18.62 8.49
CA GLU A 387 -17.95 -17.83 9.71
C GLU A 387 -16.88 -18.10 10.78
N LYS A 388 -16.59 -19.39 11.05
CA LYS A 388 -15.59 -19.77 12.05
C LYS A 388 -14.19 -19.32 11.66
N LEU A 389 -13.85 -19.41 10.37
CA LEU A 389 -12.55 -18.98 9.89
C LEU A 389 -12.38 -17.46 10.02
N VAL A 390 -13.40 -16.68 9.64
CA VAL A 390 -13.38 -15.21 9.79
C VAL A 390 -13.24 -14.81 11.25
N LEU A 391 -13.99 -15.45 12.16
CA LEU A 391 -13.93 -15.19 13.60
C LEU A 391 -12.55 -15.47 14.21
N LYS A 392 -11.82 -16.48 13.71
CA LYS A 392 -10.45 -16.79 14.16
C LYS A 392 -9.39 -15.89 13.52
N THR A 393 -9.57 -15.54 12.24
CA THR A 393 -8.59 -14.81 11.45
C THR A 393 -8.57 -13.32 11.80
N ARG A 394 -9.75 -12.69 11.97
CA ARG A 394 -9.86 -11.25 12.24
C ARG A 394 -8.99 -10.79 13.42
N PRO A 395 -9.08 -11.38 14.63
CA PRO A 395 -8.24 -10.97 15.75
C PRO A 395 -6.74 -11.04 15.46
N ILE A 396 -6.30 -12.09 14.74
CA ILE A 396 -4.89 -12.26 14.41
C ILE A 396 -4.43 -11.14 13.49
N ILE A 397 -5.19 -10.86 12.42
CA ILE A 397 -4.84 -9.83 11.44
C ILE A 397 -4.87 -8.44 12.06
N THR A 398 -5.87 -8.14 12.89
CA THR A 398 -5.96 -6.82 13.54
C THR A 398 -4.84 -6.57 14.54
N ASP A 399 -4.46 -7.60 15.30
CA ASP A 399 -3.31 -7.54 16.20
C ASP A 399 -2.00 -7.37 15.41
N MET A 400 -1.84 -8.10 14.29
CA MET A 400 -0.66 -7.96 13.43
C MET A 400 -0.53 -6.57 12.83
N VAL A 401 -1.63 -5.99 12.31
CA VAL A 401 -1.67 -4.63 11.78
C VAL A 401 -1.30 -3.61 12.85
N THR A 402 -1.83 -3.75 14.07
CA THR A 402 -1.50 -2.87 15.20
C THR A 402 0.01 -2.91 15.51
N LEU A 403 0.61 -4.11 15.57
CA LEU A 403 2.07 -4.24 15.76
C LEU A 403 2.87 -3.66 14.60
N ALA A 404 2.36 -3.75 13.36
CA ALA A 404 3.01 -3.18 12.20
C ALA A 404 3.08 -1.64 12.29
N GLU A 405 1.99 -0.99 12.71
CA GLU A 405 1.98 0.46 12.90
C GLU A 405 2.91 0.92 14.04
N GLU A 406 3.02 0.15 15.12
CA GLU A 406 4.03 0.40 16.17
C GLU A 406 5.46 0.33 15.62
N ILE A 407 5.78 -0.70 14.81
CA ILE A 407 7.08 -0.84 14.16
C ILE A 407 7.36 0.35 13.24
N ILE A 408 6.38 0.77 12.44
CA ILE A 408 6.52 1.88 11.49
C ILE A 408 6.72 3.20 12.22
N LEU A 409 6.02 3.42 13.34
CA LEU A 409 6.17 4.60 14.18
C LEU A 409 7.59 4.73 14.73
N GLU A 410 8.09 3.69 15.39
CA GLU A 410 9.46 3.68 15.95
C GLU A 410 10.52 3.79 14.85
N TYR A 411 10.29 3.15 13.71
CA TYR A 411 11.14 3.33 12.54
C TYR A 411 11.14 4.78 12.05
N ASN A 412 9.99 5.44 12.00
CA ASN A 412 9.91 6.85 11.62
C ASN A 412 10.64 7.77 12.60
N GLU A 413 10.57 7.53 13.91
CA GLU A 413 11.36 8.29 14.89
C GLU A 413 12.87 8.06 14.73
N PHE A 414 13.29 6.84 14.36
CA PHE A 414 14.69 6.60 13.98
C PHE A 414 15.09 7.37 12.72
N ILE A 415 14.20 7.48 11.72
CA ILE A 415 14.45 8.25 10.50
C ILE A 415 14.45 9.76 10.77
N ASN A 416 13.59 10.24 11.69
CA ASN A 416 13.54 11.62 12.17
C ASN A 416 14.81 12.00 12.97
N GLY A 417 15.59 11.00 13.41
CA GLY A 417 16.80 11.18 14.21
C GLY A 417 16.52 11.42 15.70
N THR A 418 15.27 11.25 16.14
CA THR A 418 14.83 11.40 17.54
C THR A 418 15.01 10.12 18.34
N LEU A 419 14.91 8.96 17.69
CA LEU A 419 15.20 7.65 18.29
C LEU A 419 16.60 7.18 17.88
N LYS A 420 17.43 6.77 18.86
CA LYS A 420 18.75 6.22 18.55
C LYS A 420 18.60 4.79 18.03
N LYS A 421 19.57 4.39 17.21
CA LYS A 421 19.65 3.02 16.68
C LYS A 421 19.55 1.94 17.76
N GLN A 422 20.20 2.13 18.91
CA GLN A 422 20.19 1.13 19.98
C GLN A 422 18.80 0.97 20.61
N GLU A 423 18.08 2.08 20.79
CA GLU A 423 16.70 2.10 21.31
C GLU A 423 15.75 1.39 20.33
N LEU A 424 15.88 1.65 19.02
CA LEU A 424 15.14 0.91 17.99
C LEU A 424 15.42 -0.59 18.06
N LEU A 425 16.67 -1.01 18.26
CA LEU A 425 17.02 -2.44 18.35
C LEU A 425 16.44 -3.11 19.61
N GLU A 426 16.38 -2.38 20.73
CA GLU A 426 15.75 -2.84 21.96
C GLU A 426 14.24 -2.99 21.79
N PHE A 427 13.58 -2.00 21.19
CA PHE A 427 12.17 -2.08 20.80
C PHE A 427 11.89 -3.29 19.89
N MET A 428 12.69 -3.45 18.83
CA MET A 428 12.55 -4.58 17.91
C MET A 428 12.72 -5.92 18.64
N THR A 429 13.63 -6.03 19.60
CA THR A 429 13.82 -7.25 20.40
C THR A 429 12.54 -7.64 21.16
N GLY A 430 11.77 -6.66 21.64
CA GLY A 430 10.51 -6.88 22.36
C GLY A 430 9.32 -7.21 21.46
N ILE A 431 9.24 -6.63 20.26
CA ILE A 431 8.08 -6.79 19.38
C ILE A 431 8.15 -8.02 18.47
N ILE A 432 9.35 -8.43 18.05
CA ILE A 432 9.57 -9.56 17.13
C ILE A 432 8.92 -10.86 17.63
N PRO A 433 9.06 -11.28 18.91
CA PRO A 433 8.39 -12.49 19.40
C PRO A 433 6.87 -12.45 19.31
N GLN A 434 6.26 -11.26 19.43
CA GLN A 434 4.81 -11.06 19.35
C GLN A 434 4.34 -11.24 17.90
N VAL A 435 5.01 -10.58 16.95
CA VAL A 435 4.74 -10.74 15.52
C VAL A 435 4.91 -12.18 15.08
N ASN A 436 6.01 -12.85 15.49
CA ASN A 436 6.24 -14.26 15.17
C ASN A 436 5.12 -15.17 15.69
N LYS A 437 4.65 -14.94 16.91
CA LYS A 437 3.56 -15.73 17.50
C LYS A 437 2.28 -15.62 16.66
N LEU A 438 1.92 -14.41 16.23
CA LEU A 438 0.72 -14.18 15.42
C LEU A 438 0.89 -14.72 14.00
N TYR A 439 2.05 -14.50 13.37
CA TYR A 439 2.37 -15.04 12.05
C TYR A 439 2.24 -16.58 12.01
N PHE A 440 2.77 -17.28 13.02
CA PHE A 440 2.59 -18.72 13.12
C PHE A 440 1.15 -19.12 13.49
N ALA A 441 0.42 -18.32 14.26
CA ALA A 441 -0.99 -18.58 14.53
C ALA A 441 -1.83 -18.50 13.26
N GLU A 442 -1.57 -17.50 12.41
CA GLU A 442 -2.19 -17.33 11.10
C GLU A 442 -1.90 -18.52 10.19
N GLY A 443 -0.64 -18.93 10.06
CA GLY A 443 -0.27 -20.10 9.26
C GLY A 443 -0.78 -21.45 9.78
N ASN A 444 -1.32 -21.50 11.01
CA ASN A 444 -1.97 -22.67 11.60
C ASN A 444 -3.50 -22.64 11.50
N LEU A 445 -4.08 -21.62 10.85
CA LEU A 445 -5.50 -21.57 10.57
C LEU A 445 -5.91 -22.68 9.60
N SER A 446 -7.18 -23.06 9.68
CA SER A 446 -7.81 -24.00 8.76
C SER A 446 -7.77 -23.49 7.33
N ILE A 447 -7.82 -24.41 6.37
CA ILE A 447 -7.90 -24.08 4.94
C ILE A 447 -9.20 -23.29 4.69
N SER A 448 -9.10 -22.26 3.86
CA SER A 448 -10.22 -21.40 3.50
C SER A 448 -11.20 -22.13 2.58
N PRO A 449 -12.52 -22.08 2.86
CA PRO A 449 -13.51 -22.53 1.90
C PRO A 449 -13.51 -21.60 0.66
N PRO A 450 -14.02 -22.06 -0.49
CA PRO A 450 -13.97 -21.34 -1.77
C PRO A 450 -14.41 -19.87 -1.71
N GLU A 451 -15.49 -19.60 -0.99
CA GLU A 451 -16.08 -18.26 -0.85
C GLU A 451 -15.19 -17.25 -0.11
N LEU A 452 -14.17 -17.73 0.62
CA LEU A 452 -13.20 -16.88 1.34
C LEU A 452 -11.80 -16.92 0.74
N ALA A 453 -11.59 -17.60 -0.39
CA ALA A 453 -10.24 -17.85 -0.92
C ALA A 453 -9.42 -16.55 -1.12
N GLU A 454 -10.02 -15.54 -1.76
CA GLU A 454 -9.37 -14.24 -2.01
C GLU A 454 -9.10 -13.47 -0.71
N TRP A 455 -10.10 -13.37 0.17
CA TRP A 455 -9.95 -12.68 1.45
C TRP A 455 -8.85 -13.32 2.32
N SER A 456 -8.85 -14.65 2.44
CA SER A 456 -7.82 -15.39 3.16
C SER A 456 -6.44 -15.30 2.50
N GLN A 457 -6.37 -15.10 1.18
CA GLN A 457 -5.11 -14.82 0.49
C GLN A 457 -4.59 -13.42 0.84
N CYS A 458 -5.44 -12.38 0.84
CA CYS A 458 -5.07 -11.04 1.28
C CYS A 458 -4.59 -11.01 2.75
N CYS A 459 -5.25 -11.75 3.65
CA CYS A 459 -4.82 -11.90 5.04
C CYS A 459 -3.41 -12.53 5.16
N ARG A 460 -3.13 -13.57 4.36
CA ARG A 460 -1.82 -14.23 4.32
C ARG A 460 -0.73 -13.30 3.80
N GLU A 461 -0.99 -12.59 2.70
CA GLU A 461 -0.04 -11.64 2.12
C GLU A 461 0.30 -10.51 3.10
N LEU A 462 -0.72 -9.93 3.73
CA LEU A 462 -0.55 -8.92 4.76
C LEU A 462 0.28 -9.45 5.93
N SER A 463 0.00 -10.67 6.41
CA SER A 463 0.76 -11.31 7.48
C SER A 463 2.24 -11.51 7.13
N VAL A 464 2.52 -11.91 5.88
CA VAL A 464 3.90 -12.07 5.37
C VAL A 464 4.62 -10.72 5.33
N ASP A 465 3.97 -9.67 4.83
CA ASP A 465 4.56 -8.33 4.74
C ASP A 465 4.87 -7.76 6.13
N ILE A 466 3.96 -7.93 7.10
CA ILE A 466 4.16 -7.52 8.49
C ILE A 466 5.32 -8.31 9.12
N HIS A 467 5.35 -9.63 8.93
CA HIS A 467 6.47 -10.44 9.42
C HIS A 467 7.80 -10.01 8.77
N ASN A 468 7.82 -9.58 7.51
CA ASN A 468 9.03 -9.08 6.85
C ASN A 468 9.58 -7.78 7.49
N LEU A 469 8.74 -6.93 8.10
CA LEU A 469 9.18 -5.74 8.84
C LEU A 469 10.13 -6.09 10.00
N THR A 470 10.01 -7.31 10.54
CA THR A 470 10.85 -7.79 11.64
C THR A 470 12.29 -8.09 11.23
N LEU A 471 12.60 -8.20 9.94
CA LEU A 471 13.86 -8.80 9.47
C LEU A 471 15.04 -7.82 9.48
N TYR A 472 14.80 -6.54 9.19
CA TYR A 472 15.89 -5.62 8.82
C TYR A 472 16.58 -4.95 10.00
N TYR A 473 15.84 -4.68 11.07
CA TYR A 473 16.37 -4.16 12.33
C TYR A 473 16.34 -5.22 13.44
N ASN A 474 16.41 -6.50 13.05
CA ASN A 474 16.59 -7.60 13.98
C ASN A 474 18.04 -7.66 14.47
N PRO A 475 18.31 -7.56 15.78
CA PRO A 475 19.67 -7.64 16.33
C PRO A 475 20.47 -8.86 15.86
N GLN A 476 19.81 -9.99 15.61
CA GLN A 476 20.44 -11.23 15.16
C GLN A 476 21.02 -11.13 13.73
N PHE A 477 20.45 -10.28 12.87
CA PHE A 477 20.79 -10.20 11.44
C PHE A 477 21.47 -8.89 11.06
N MET A 478 21.79 -8.03 12.03
CA MET A 478 22.33 -6.68 11.80
C MET A 478 23.63 -6.65 11.00
N SER A 479 24.48 -7.67 11.13
CA SER A 479 25.77 -7.76 10.42
C SER A 479 25.65 -8.23 8.97
N GLN A 480 24.49 -8.74 8.56
CA GLN A 480 24.30 -9.31 7.22
C GLN A 480 24.03 -8.26 6.14
N ARG A 481 23.66 -7.03 6.53
CA ARG A 481 23.22 -5.97 5.61
C ARG A 481 23.82 -4.61 5.98
N SER A 482 24.21 -3.84 4.97
CA SER A 482 24.65 -2.45 5.18
C SER A 482 23.50 -1.59 5.74
N PRO A 483 23.80 -0.48 6.43
CA PRO A 483 22.77 0.46 6.89
C PRO A 483 21.83 0.95 5.78
N GLU A 484 22.37 1.21 4.60
CA GLU A 484 21.63 1.70 3.43
C GLU A 484 20.69 0.60 2.92
N ASN A 485 21.19 -0.64 2.82
CA ASN A 485 20.37 -1.78 2.40
C ASN A 485 19.22 -2.05 3.39
N ARG A 486 19.48 -1.98 4.70
CA ARG A 486 18.43 -2.16 5.72
C ARG A 486 17.33 -1.10 5.60
N ARG A 487 17.71 0.17 5.38
CA ARG A 487 16.77 1.27 5.14
C ARG A 487 15.93 1.01 3.87
N GLN A 488 16.57 0.68 2.76
CA GLN A 488 15.89 0.42 1.49
C GLN A 488 14.90 -0.75 1.58
N CYS A 489 15.30 -1.85 2.22
CA CYS A 489 14.42 -3.00 2.37
C CYS A 489 13.27 -2.73 3.34
N MET A 490 13.51 -1.98 4.42
CA MET A 490 12.45 -1.53 5.33
C MET A 490 11.43 -0.66 4.59
N ASP A 491 11.87 0.39 3.89
CA ASP A 491 10.98 1.25 3.10
C ASP A 491 10.16 0.47 2.06
N MET A 492 10.79 -0.50 1.37
CA MET A 492 10.11 -1.33 0.39
C MET A 492 9.04 -2.22 1.03
N THR A 493 9.33 -2.76 2.21
CA THR A 493 8.40 -3.64 2.94
C THR A 493 7.24 -2.84 3.53
N ILE A 494 7.49 -1.62 4.04
CA ILE A 494 6.42 -0.69 4.46
C ILE A 494 5.49 -0.39 3.29
N LYS A 495 6.04 -0.15 2.09
CA LYS A 495 5.25 0.07 0.88
C LYS A 495 4.40 -1.15 0.50
N GLN A 496 4.95 -2.37 0.62
CA GLN A 496 4.22 -3.61 0.37
C GLN A 496 3.08 -3.79 1.37
N TYR A 497 3.36 -3.62 2.66
CA TYR A 497 2.38 -3.61 3.73
C TYR A 497 1.20 -2.66 3.45
N TYR A 498 1.49 -1.41 3.04
CA TYR A 498 0.43 -0.46 2.69
C TYR A 498 -0.43 -0.91 1.50
N ALA A 499 0.16 -1.54 0.48
CA ALA A 499 -0.57 -2.08 -0.65
C ALA A 499 -1.41 -3.30 -0.25
N SER A 500 -0.87 -4.21 0.57
CA SER A 500 -1.58 -5.39 1.07
C SER A 500 -2.75 -5.01 1.99
N LEU A 501 -2.61 -3.95 2.80
CA LEU A 501 -3.71 -3.42 3.62
C LEU A 501 -4.80 -2.78 2.75
N GLU A 502 -4.42 -2.06 1.68
CA GLU A 502 -5.37 -1.51 0.70
C GLU A 502 -6.13 -2.62 -0.04
N ASN A 503 -5.46 -3.71 -0.41
CA ASN A 503 -6.10 -4.88 -1.03
C ASN A 503 -7.06 -5.57 -0.06
N LEU A 504 -6.63 -5.77 1.20
CA LEU A 504 -7.50 -6.34 2.23
C LEU A 504 -8.75 -5.48 2.44
N LYS A 505 -8.63 -4.15 2.43
CA LYS A 505 -9.77 -3.24 2.51
C LYS A 505 -10.81 -3.53 1.42
N ASP A 506 -10.37 -3.69 0.17
CA ASP A 506 -11.26 -3.92 -0.96
C ASP A 506 -11.94 -5.29 -0.89
N GLU A 507 -11.25 -6.33 -0.40
CA GLU A 507 -11.84 -7.66 -0.19
C GLU A 507 -12.74 -7.73 1.06
N ASP A 508 -12.37 -7.07 2.15
CA ASP A 508 -13.16 -7.05 3.40
C ASP A 508 -14.52 -6.36 3.18
N ALA A 509 -14.58 -5.39 2.27
CA ALA A 509 -15.83 -4.74 1.87
C ALA A 509 -16.80 -5.66 1.10
N LYS A 510 -16.31 -6.77 0.52
CA LYS A 510 -17.13 -7.77 -0.16
C LYS A 510 -17.70 -8.82 0.78
N LEU A 511 -17.17 -8.92 2.01
CA LEU A 511 -17.66 -9.85 3.01
C LEU A 511 -19.01 -9.39 3.55
N ASP A 512 -20.10 -9.95 3.04
CA ASP A 512 -21.43 -9.77 3.61
C ASP A 512 -21.61 -10.70 4.84
N ILE A 513 -21.05 -10.29 5.97
CA ILE A 513 -21.20 -11.01 7.26
C ILE A 513 -22.68 -11.08 7.69
N ALA A 514 -23.56 -10.19 7.20
CA ALA A 514 -24.98 -10.20 7.54
C ALA A 514 -25.73 -11.34 6.82
N SER A 515 -25.33 -11.69 5.60
CA SER A 515 -25.88 -12.84 4.86
C SER A 515 -25.44 -14.20 5.44
N MET A 516 -24.29 -14.26 6.12
CA MET A 516 -23.74 -15.50 6.68
C MET A 516 -24.41 -15.99 7.97
N LYS A 517 -25.39 -15.23 8.50
CA LYS A 517 -26.14 -15.58 9.72
C LYS A 517 -27.44 -16.37 9.45
N GLU A 518 -27.85 -16.56 8.19
CA GLU A 518 -29.15 -17.18 7.88
C GLU A 518 -29.12 -18.70 7.64
N ASP A 519 -27.95 -19.34 7.57
CA ASP A 519 -27.81 -20.79 7.33
C ASP A 519 -27.32 -21.61 8.54
N ALA A 520 -27.65 -21.18 9.77
CA ALA A 520 -27.33 -21.88 11.02
C ALA A 520 -28.48 -22.76 11.56
#